data_AF-A0A954NWS0-F1
#
_entry.id   AF-A0A954NWS0-F1
#
_cell.length_a   1.000
_cell.length_b   1.000
_cell.length_c   1.000
_cell.angle_alpha   90.00
_cell.angle_beta   90.00
_cell.angle_gamma   90.00
#
_symmetry.space_group_name_H-M   'P 1'
#
loop_
_entity.id
_entity.type
_entity.pdbx_description
1 polymer ?
#
loop_
_entity_poly.entity_id
_entity_poly.type
_entity_poly.pdbx_seq_one_letter_code
_entity_poly.pdbx_strand_id
1 'polypeptide(L)'
;MAGLFDQQEAAHLETAMPLAARMRPRTLREFVGQQHFLGEGKLLRRMLDADRLGSLIFFGPPGTGKTTLAEIIARQSSRKFVPMNAASSGVKELRAALDQARDRLKTGGQRTVLFVDELHHFNKTQQDVLLPDVEAGVVTLIGATTANPFFALVSALVSRSQVFEFQAISQADILSLLRSALTDHDRGFGAKPIKVDDDALKFLAEVCDGDARRALTALEIGVLSLTDEESVFTLEVAQESIQKKAIQYGADEHYDAASAFIKSMRGSDPDAAIYWM
;
A
#
# COMPACT_ATOMS: atom_id res chain seq x y z
N MET A 1 16.98 -28.35 -6.03
CA MET A 1 15.85 -29.25 -5.81
C MET A 1 15.06 -28.68 -4.65
N ALA A 2 13.90 -28.07 -4.90
CA ALA A 2 12.99 -27.71 -3.82
C ALA A 2 12.42 -29.01 -3.25
N GLY A 3 12.61 -29.25 -1.95
CA GLY A 3 12.18 -30.47 -1.29
C GLY A 3 10.66 -30.53 -1.16
N LEU A 4 10.12 -31.74 -0.94
CA LEU A 4 8.70 -31.96 -0.61
C LEU A 4 8.24 -31.10 0.60
N PHE A 5 9.16 -30.81 1.53
CA PHE A 5 8.94 -29.94 2.68
C PHE A 5 8.81 -28.45 2.31
N ASP A 6 9.60 -27.95 1.35
CA ASP A 6 9.51 -26.56 0.88
C ASP A 6 8.15 -26.30 0.22
N GLN A 7 7.60 -27.31 -0.46
CA GLN A 7 6.28 -27.24 -1.10
C GLN A 7 5.14 -27.24 -0.08
N GLN A 8 5.24 -28.05 0.98
CA GLN A 8 4.26 -28.04 2.07
C GLN A 8 4.30 -26.73 2.86
N GLU A 9 5.49 -26.21 3.17
CA GLU A 9 5.63 -24.94 3.88
C GLU A 9 5.06 -23.76 3.07
N ALA A 10 5.34 -23.72 1.76
CA ALA A 10 4.75 -22.74 0.85
C ALA A 10 3.20 -22.85 0.81
N ALA A 11 2.66 -24.06 0.75
CA ALA A 11 1.22 -24.29 0.76
C ALA A 11 0.55 -23.84 2.08
N HIS A 12 1.18 -24.10 3.23
CA HIS A 12 0.70 -23.62 4.52
C HIS A 12 0.71 -22.08 4.60
N LEU A 13 1.76 -21.44 4.10
CA LEU A 13 1.85 -19.98 4.02
C LEU A 13 0.77 -19.41 3.10
N GLU A 14 0.55 -19.99 1.92
CA GLU A 14 -0.51 -19.58 0.99
C GLU A 14 -1.90 -19.69 1.60
N THR A 15 -2.16 -20.77 2.35
CA THR A 15 -3.47 -20.97 3.01
C THR A 15 -3.71 -19.95 4.12
N ALA A 16 -2.65 -19.48 4.79
CA ALA A 16 -2.73 -18.48 5.85
C ALA A 16 -2.75 -17.03 5.32
N MET A 17 -2.57 -16.80 4.02
CA MET A 17 -2.52 -15.44 3.47
C MET A 17 -3.89 -14.76 3.54
N PRO A 18 -3.97 -13.53 4.08
CA PRO A 18 -5.21 -12.75 4.07
C PRO A 18 -5.62 -12.42 2.63
N LEU A 19 -6.91 -12.23 2.40
CA LEU A 19 -7.51 -11.93 1.10
C LEU A 19 -6.86 -10.71 0.46
N ALA A 20 -6.57 -9.67 1.26
CA ALA A 20 -5.90 -8.47 0.77
C ALA A 20 -4.50 -8.75 0.17
N ALA A 21 -3.79 -9.78 0.66
CA ALA A 21 -2.53 -10.22 0.08
C ALA A 21 -2.74 -11.12 -1.14
N ARG A 22 -3.68 -12.07 -1.07
CA ARG A 22 -4.02 -12.99 -2.18
C ARG A 22 -4.51 -12.24 -3.42
N MET A 23 -5.36 -11.23 -3.22
CA MET A 23 -5.97 -10.42 -4.27
C MET A 23 -5.06 -9.29 -4.80
N ARG A 24 -3.79 -9.22 -4.40
CA ARG A 24 -2.87 -8.18 -4.93
C ARG A 24 -2.82 -8.26 -6.47
N PRO A 25 -3.07 -7.15 -7.17
CA PRO A 25 -2.94 -7.07 -8.62
C PRO A 25 -1.55 -7.54 -9.09
N ARG A 26 -1.54 -8.42 -10.11
CA ARG A 26 -0.29 -8.96 -10.68
C ARG A 26 0.21 -8.16 -11.89
N THR A 27 -0.68 -7.37 -12.48
CA THR A 27 -0.46 -6.59 -13.70
C THR A 27 -1.10 -5.21 -13.56
N LEU A 28 -0.69 -4.25 -14.39
CA LEU A 28 -1.33 -2.92 -14.43
C LEU A 28 -2.81 -2.98 -14.84
N ARG A 29 -3.24 -4.03 -15.55
CA ARG A 29 -4.65 -4.20 -15.97
C ARG A 29 -5.56 -4.57 -14.81
N GLU A 30 -5.04 -5.32 -13.84
CA GLU A 30 -5.74 -5.65 -12.60
C GLU A 30 -5.71 -4.51 -11.58
N PHE A 31 -4.87 -3.49 -11.80
CA PHE A 31 -4.69 -2.41 -10.84
C PHE A 31 -5.85 -1.43 -10.90
N VAL A 32 -6.48 -1.22 -9.75
CA VAL A 32 -7.69 -0.41 -9.60
C VAL A 32 -7.35 0.99 -9.08
N GLY A 33 -7.99 2.02 -9.62
CA GLY A 33 -7.77 3.42 -9.26
C GLY A 33 -6.54 4.07 -9.93
N GLN A 34 -6.20 5.27 -9.46
CA GLN A 34 -5.03 6.06 -9.90
C GLN A 34 -4.97 6.40 -11.41
N GLN A 35 -6.12 6.47 -12.08
CA GLN A 35 -6.21 6.71 -13.53
C GLN A 35 -5.63 8.06 -13.97
N HIS A 36 -5.54 9.03 -13.06
CA HIS A 36 -4.94 10.35 -13.33
C HIS A 36 -3.47 10.28 -13.72
N PHE A 37 -2.70 9.30 -13.22
CA PHE A 37 -1.30 9.08 -13.61
C PHE A 37 -0.99 7.70 -14.23
N LEU A 38 -1.86 6.70 -14.06
CA LEU A 38 -1.72 5.36 -14.66
C LEU A 38 -2.58 5.10 -15.90
N GLY A 39 -3.55 5.98 -16.18
CA GLY A 39 -4.41 5.83 -17.35
C GLY A 39 -3.65 5.82 -18.67
N GLU A 40 -4.32 5.42 -19.75
CA GLU A 40 -3.71 5.38 -21.08
C GLU A 40 -3.13 6.75 -21.46
N GLY A 41 -1.89 6.75 -21.97
CA GLY A 41 -1.17 7.98 -22.33
C GLY A 41 -0.70 8.85 -21.16
N LYS A 42 -0.97 8.48 -19.90
CA LYS A 42 -0.50 9.24 -18.73
C LYS A 42 1.00 9.06 -18.47
N LEU A 43 1.57 9.93 -17.64
CA LEU A 43 3.02 10.04 -17.45
C LEU A 43 3.65 8.71 -17.02
N LEU A 44 3.20 8.13 -15.90
CA LEU A 44 3.80 6.89 -15.40
C LEU A 44 3.59 5.74 -16.40
N ARG A 45 2.41 5.68 -17.04
CA ARG A 45 2.13 4.68 -18.07
C ARG A 45 3.12 4.75 -19.24
N ARG A 46 3.34 5.94 -19.80
CA ARG A 46 4.31 6.16 -20.89
C ARG A 46 5.75 5.84 -20.46
N MET A 47 6.13 6.19 -19.22
CA MET A 47 7.46 5.87 -18.69
C MET A 47 7.69 4.36 -18.56
N LEU A 48 6.65 3.63 -18.12
CA LEU A 48 6.67 2.17 -18.03
C LEU A 48 6.74 1.51 -19.39
N ASP A 49 5.90 1.94 -20.33
CA ASP A 49 5.87 1.40 -21.69
C ASP A 49 7.18 1.65 -22.46
N ALA A 50 7.92 2.72 -22.12
CA ALA A 50 9.23 3.03 -22.69
C ALA A 50 10.43 2.42 -21.92
N ASP A 51 10.21 1.71 -20.81
CA ASP A 51 11.23 1.25 -19.84
C ASP A 51 12.24 2.35 -19.44
N ARG A 52 11.75 3.59 -19.27
CA ARG A 52 12.55 4.76 -18.86
C ARG A 52 12.22 5.20 -17.43
N LEU A 53 12.25 4.23 -16.52
CA LEU A 53 11.99 4.47 -15.10
C LEU A 53 13.25 4.94 -14.37
N GLY A 54 13.21 6.19 -13.89
CA GLY A 54 14.05 6.68 -12.81
C GLY A 54 13.45 6.40 -11.44
N SER A 55 14.00 7.01 -10.39
CA SER A 55 13.48 6.89 -9.03
C SER A 55 12.09 7.52 -8.88
N LEU A 56 11.25 6.89 -8.06
CA LEU A 56 9.86 7.27 -7.82
C LEU A 56 9.61 7.48 -6.34
N ILE A 57 8.74 8.44 -6.01
CA ILE A 57 8.19 8.60 -4.66
C ILE A 57 6.67 8.51 -4.79
N PHE A 58 6.08 7.54 -4.10
CA PHE A 58 4.65 7.34 -3.97
C PHE A 58 4.16 7.94 -2.67
N PHE A 59 3.37 9.00 -2.77
CA PHE A 59 2.83 9.72 -1.63
C PHE A 59 1.30 9.60 -1.61
N GLY A 60 0.70 9.24 -0.49
CA GLY A 60 -0.76 9.22 -0.36
C GLY A 60 -1.25 8.29 0.75
N PRO A 61 -2.58 8.17 0.92
CA PRO A 61 -3.17 7.44 2.04
C PRO A 61 -2.85 5.94 2.00
N PRO A 62 -2.97 5.22 3.14
CA PRO A 62 -2.80 3.77 3.19
C PRO A 62 -3.81 3.07 2.28
N GLY A 63 -3.52 1.82 1.92
CA GLY A 63 -4.48 1.00 1.16
C GLY A 63 -4.69 1.39 -0.31
N THR A 64 -4.04 2.43 -0.81
CA THR A 64 -4.18 2.91 -2.21
C THR A 64 -3.35 2.15 -3.25
N GLY A 65 -2.57 1.15 -2.83
CA GLY A 65 -1.83 0.27 -3.73
C GLY A 65 -0.37 0.65 -4.02
N LYS A 66 0.27 1.51 -3.20
CA LYS A 66 1.68 1.93 -3.36
C LYS A 66 2.66 0.75 -3.51
N THR A 67 2.65 -0.18 -2.55
CA THR A 67 3.50 -1.38 -2.56
C THR A 67 3.20 -2.28 -3.76
N THR A 68 1.92 -2.53 -4.03
CA THR A 68 1.48 -3.34 -5.17
C THR A 68 1.96 -2.76 -6.49
N LEU A 69 1.85 -1.44 -6.69
CA LEU A 69 2.31 -0.80 -7.91
C LEU A 69 3.84 -0.94 -8.05
N ALA A 70 4.60 -0.78 -6.96
CA ALA A 70 6.05 -0.97 -6.99
C ALA A 70 6.45 -2.40 -7.42
N GLU A 71 5.75 -3.41 -6.91
CA GLU A 71 5.95 -4.81 -7.30
C GLU A 71 5.63 -5.05 -8.78
N ILE A 72 4.51 -4.52 -9.29
CA ILE A 72 4.12 -4.61 -10.70
C ILE A 72 5.17 -3.95 -11.59
N ILE A 73 5.64 -2.76 -11.21
CA ILE A 73 6.68 -2.03 -11.93
C ILE A 73 7.96 -2.85 -12.03
N ALA A 74 8.43 -3.44 -10.93
CA ALA A 74 9.62 -4.27 -10.92
C ALA A 74 9.46 -5.50 -11.83
N ARG A 75 8.30 -6.17 -11.78
CA ARG A 75 7.99 -7.31 -12.64
C ARG A 75 7.97 -6.94 -14.12
N GLN A 76 7.26 -5.87 -14.48
CA GLN A 76 7.12 -5.44 -15.87
C GLN A 76 8.46 -4.99 -16.47
N SER A 77 9.32 -4.37 -15.67
CA SER A 77 10.67 -3.95 -16.09
C SER A 77 11.75 -5.04 -15.92
N SER A 78 11.36 -6.28 -15.58
CA SER A 78 12.28 -7.41 -15.35
C SER A 78 13.40 -7.13 -14.33
N ARG A 79 13.11 -6.28 -13.35
CA ARG A 79 14.05 -5.89 -12.28
C ARG A 79 13.80 -6.75 -11.03
N LYS A 80 14.87 -7.04 -10.28
CA LYS A 80 14.70 -7.69 -8.97
C LYS A 80 14.02 -6.73 -8.01
N PHE A 81 12.88 -7.13 -7.46
CA PHE A 81 12.23 -6.40 -6.38
C PHE A 81 12.88 -6.71 -5.03
N VAL A 82 13.26 -5.68 -4.28
CA VAL A 82 13.80 -5.78 -2.92
C VAL A 82 12.97 -4.85 -2.03
N PRO A 83 12.02 -5.38 -1.24
CA PRO A 83 11.25 -4.59 -0.30
C PRO A 83 12.04 -4.34 1.00
N MET A 84 11.84 -3.16 1.55
CA MET A 84 12.37 -2.71 2.84
C MET A 84 11.32 -1.86 3.54
N ASN A 85 11.21 -1.98 4.85
CA ASN A 85 10.33 -1.12 5.64
C ASN A 85 11.19 -0.20 6.51
N ALA A 86 11.09 1.11 6.31
CA ALA A 86 11.96 2.09 6.97
C ALA A 86 11.78 2.16 8.49
N ALA A 87 10.60 1.83 9.02
CA ALA A 87 10.34 1.83 10.45
C ALA A 87 11.06 0.68 11.19
N SER A 88 11.38 -0.41 10.49
CA SER A 88 12.01 -1.61 11.07
C SER A 88 13.43 -1.87 10.56
N SER A 89 13.90 -1.11 9.57
CA SER A 89 15.21 -1.33 8.94
C SER A 89 16.25 -0.30 9.39
N GLY A 90 17.42 -0.77 9.82
CA GLY A 90 18.54 0.08 10.16
C GLY A 90 19.44 0.40 8.95
N VAL A 91 20.47 1.21 9.21
CA VAL A 91 21.50 1.57 8.20
C VAL A 91 22.26 0.34 7.69
N LYS A 92 22.42 -0.69 8.54
CA LYS A 92 23.16 -1.91 8.20
C LYS A 92 22.41 -2.73 7.14
N GLU A 93 21.12 -2.95 7.36
CA GLU A 93 20.22 -3.65 6.43
C GLU A 93 20.13 -2.89 5.11
N LEU A 94 20.06 -1.56 5.17
CA LEU A 94 20.07 -0.70 3.99
C LEU A 94 21.34 -0.88 3.15
N ARG A 95 22.52 -0.81 3.79
CA ARG A 95 23.80 -1.01 3.08
C ARG A 95 23.91 -2.40 2.48
N ALA A 96 23.50 -3.43 3.22
CA ALA A 96 23.51 -4.81 2.71
C ALA A 96 22.62 -4.97 1.47
N ALA A 97 21.43 -4.35 1.45
CA ALA A 97 20.55 -4.38 0.29
C ALA A 97 21.17 -3.68 -0.94
N LEU A 98 21.83 -2.53 -0.72
CA LEU A 98 22.54 -1.79 -1.78
C LEU A 98 23.74 -2.58 -2.32
N ASP A 99 24.53 -3.20 -1.45
CA ASP A 99 25.67 -4.03 -1.85
C ASP A 99 25.23 -5.23 -2.70
N GLN A 100 24.16 -5.93 -2.29
CA GLN A 100 23.58 -7.01 -3.09
C GLN A 100 23.06 -6.52 -4.46
N ALA A 101 22.51 -5.29 -4.52
CA ALA A 101 22.07 -4.70 -5.78
C ALA A 101 23.25 -4.39 -6.71
N ARG A 102 24.37 -3.88 -6.17
CA ARG A 102 25.61 -3.65 -6.92
C ARG A 102 26.16 -4.95 -7.49
N ASP A 103 26.22 -5.99 -6.67
CA ASP A 103 26.76 -7.29 -7.08
C ASP A 103 25.90 -7.90 -8.19
N ARG A 104 24.58 -7.86 -8.05
CA ARG A 104 23.64 -8.33 -9.07
C ARG A 104 23.80 -7.60 -10.40
N LEU A 105 23.97 -6.28 -10.37
CA LEU A 105 24.20 -5.48 -11.56
C LEU A 105 25.55 -5.81 -12.21
N LYS A 106 26.62 -5.94 -11.42
CA LYS A 106 27.97 -6.23 -11.92
C LYS A 106 28.12 -7.63 -12.51
N THR A 107 27.52 -8.63 -11.87
CA THR A 107 27.70 -10.05 -12.23
C THR A 107 26.76 -10.50 -13.34
N GLY A 108 25.49 -10.06 -13.30
CA GLY A 108 24.45 -10.56 -14.20
C GLY A 108 23.73 -9.47 -15.00
N GLY A 109 24.09 -8.19 -14.85
CA GLY A 109 23.42 -7.07 -15.51
C GLY A 109 21.99 -6.82 -15.02
N GLN A 110 21.49 -7.59 -14.04
CA GLN A 110 20.11 -7.50 -13.59
C GLN A 110 19.95 -6.28 -12.66
N ARG A 111 19.11 -5.34 -13.08
CA ARG A 111 18.76 -4.14 -12.31
C ARG A 111 17.86 -4.48 -11.11
N THR A 112 17.88 -3.61 -10.11
CA THR A 112 17.12 -3.77 -8.86
C THR A 112 16.17 -2.61 -8.65
N VAL A 113 14.92 -2.90 -8.30
CA VAL A 113 13.98 -1.94 -7.69
C VAL A 113 14.09 -2.10 -6.19
N LEU A 114 14.63 -1.07 -5.52
CA LEU A 114 14.65 -0.98 -4.06
C LEU A 114 13.38 -0.26 -3.63
N PHE A 115 12.44 -1.01 -3.06
CA PHE A 115 11.22 -0.43 -2.51
C PHE A 115 11.40 -0.15 -1.03
N VAL A 116 11.17 1.08 -0.61
CA VAL A 116 11.25 1.49 0.80
C VAL A 116 9.88 1.99 1.26
N ASP A 117 9.20 1.20 2.07
CA ASP A 117 7.92 1.55 2.67
C ASP A 117 8.10 2.48 3.87
N GLU A 118 7.15 3.38 4.05
CA GLU A 118 7.19 4.47 5.05
C GLU A 118 8.54 5.21 5.08
N LEU A 119 9.07 5.56 3.90
CA LEU A 119 10.38 6.17 3.71
C LEU A 119 10.63 7.40 4.58
N HIS A 120 9.58 8.11 5.01
CA HIS A 120 9.67 9.25 5.92
C HIS A 120 10.22 8.89 7.32
N HIS A 121 10.22 7.61 7.72
CA HIS A 121 10.83 7.17 8.98
C HIS A 121 12.37 7.09 8.92
N PHE A 122 12.96 7.06 7.72
CA PHE A 122 14.41 7.18 7.61
C PHE A 122 14.87 8.57 8.01
N ASN A 123 15.85 8.62 8.91
CA ASN A 123 16.53 9.86 9.23
C ASN A 123 17.36 10.36 8.04
N LYS A 124 17.82 11.60 8.11
CA LYS A 124 18.61 12.24 7.06
C LYS A 124 19.81 11.40 6.62
N THR A 125 20.55 10.81 7.56
CA THR A 125 21.72 9.98 7.26
C THR A 125 21.35 8.72 6.48
N GLN A 126 20.24 8.05 6.83
CA GLN A 126 19.74 6.89 6.08
C GLN A 126 19.32 7.27 4.66
N GLN A 127 18.66 8.42 4.50
CA GLN A 127 18.28 8.91 3.17
C GLN A 127 19.51 9.26 2.32
N ASP A 128 20.53 9.89 2.92
CA ASP A 128 21.77 10.25 2.22
C ASP A 128 22.56 9.01 1.75
N VAL A 129 22.46 7.88 2.49
CA VAL A 129 23.08 6.59 2.09
C VAL A 129 22.51 6.05 0.77
N LEU A 130 21.27 6.38 0.40
CA LEU A 130 20.65 5.94 -0.85
C LEU A 130 21.21 6.68 -2.08
N LEU A 131 21.65 7.93 -1.91
CA LEU A 131 21.92 8.84 -3.03
C LEU A 131 22.94 8.32 -4.04
N PRO A 132 24.12 7.78 -3.64
CA PRO A 132 25.12 7.36 -4.60
C PRO A 132 24.61 6.26 -5.55
N ASP A 133 23.85 5.31 -5.03
CA ASP A 133 23.32 4.19 -5.83
C ASP A 133 22.11 4.58 -6.69
N VAL A 134 21.34 5.55 -6.23
CA VAL A 134 20.27 6.17 -7.03
C VAL A 134 20.86 6.96 -8.20
N GLU A 135 21.89 7.79 -7.95
CA GLU A 135 22.55 8.60 -8.97
C GLU A 135 23.28 7.75 -10.01
N ALA A 136 23.96 6.70 -9.56
CA ALA A 136 24.67 5.77 -10.44
C ALA A 136 23.73 4.81 -11.20
N GLY A 137 22.42 4.82 -10.91
CA GLY A 137 21.45 3.91 -11.51
C GLY A 137 21.63 2.45 -11.10
N VAL A 138 22.33 2.19 -9.99
CA VAL A 138 22.50 0.86 -9.40
C VAL A 138 21.15 0.31 -8.94
N VAL A 139 20.36 1.18 -8.31
CA VAL A 139 18.98 0.89 -7.90
C VAL A 139 18.03 1.90 -8.52
N THR A 140 16.84 1.42 -8.85
CA THR A 140 15.67 2.28 -9.04
C THR A 140 14.95 2.35 -7.70
N LEU A 141 15.04 3.48 -7.01
CA LEU A 141 14.35 3.66 -5.74
C LEU A 141 12.86 3.87 -6.00
N ILE A 142 12.02 3.15 -5.27
CA ILE A 142 10.60 3.48 -5.12
C ILE A 142 10.32 3.68 -3.64
N GLY A 143 10.22 4.92 -3.20
CA GLY A 143 9.85 5.25 -1.83
C GLY A 143 8.35 5.39 -1.67
N ALA A 144 7.72 4.74 -0.69
CA ALA A 144 6.34 4.98 -0.32
C ALA A 144 6.26 5.77 0.99
N THR A 145 5.35 6.74 1.07
CA THR A 145 5.13 7.52 2.28
C THR A 145 3.69 8.00 2.38
N THR A 146 3.18 8.08 3.60
CA THR A 146 1.91 8.76 3.94
C THR A 146 2.10 10.23 4.30
N ALA A 147 3.33 10.64 4.65
CA ALA A 147 3.71 12.02 4.93
C ALA A 147 4.14 12.77 3.66
N ASN A 148 3.92 14.09 3.63
CA ASN A 148 4.27 14.94 2.49
C ASN A 148 5.78 14.86 2.19
N PRO A 149 6.19 14.39 1.01
CA PRO A 149 7.59 14.11 0.70
C PRO A 149 8.46 15.37 0.67
N PHE A 150 7.90 16.55 0.38
CA PHE A 150 8.67 17.80 0.34
C PHE A 150 9.10 18.29 1.72
N PHE A 151 8.45 17.80 2.79
CA PHE A 151 8.83 18.09 4.17
C PHE A 151 9.57 16.92 4.83
N ALA A 152 9.14 15.68 4.55
CA ALA A 152 9.66 14.49 5.21
C ALA A 152 10.99 13.98 4.62
N LEU A 153 11.31 14.30 3.36
CA LEU A 153 12.47 13.75 2.66
C LEU A 153 13.52 14.82 2.38
N VAL A 154 14.78 14.39 2.26
CA VAL A 154 15.88 15.27 1.87
C VAL A 154 15.68 15.76 0.44
N SER A 155 15.94 17.05 0.22
CA SER A 155 15.76 17.69 -1.09
C SER A 155 16.53 17.01 -2.22
N ALA A 156 17.69 16.42 -1.91
CA ALA A 156 18.51 15.67 -2.86
C ALA A 156 17.80 14.42 -3.41
N LEU A 157 17.01 13.74 -2.57
CA LEU A 157 16.27 12.53 -2.98
C LEU A 157 15.03 12.91 -3.77
N VAL A 158 14.31 13.96 -3.33
CA VAL A 158 13.13 14.49 -4.04
C VAL A 158 13.52 15.00 -5.43
N SER A 159 14.61 15.76 -5.56
CA SER A 159 15.01 16.32 -6.86
C SER A 159 15.45 15.28 -7.91
N ARG A 160 15.79 14.07 -7.46
CA ARG A 160 16.19 12.93 -8.31
C ARG A 160 15.05 11.93 -8.54
N SER A 161 13.87 12.21 -8.00
CA SER A 161 12.73 11.31 -8.04
C SER A 161 11.50 11.98 -8.64
N GLN A 162 10.69 11.20 -9.35
CA GLN A 162 9.36 11.64 -9.76
C GLN A 162 8.36 11.35 -8.66
N VAL A 163 7.62 12.37 -8.22
CA VAL A 163 6.62 12.24 -7.16
C VAL A 163 5.25 11.95 -7.78
N PHE A 164 4.62 10.86 -7.36
CA PHE A 164 3.26 10.48 -7.75
C PHE A 164 2.35 10.46 -6.53
N GLU A 165 1.30 11.28 -6.58
CA GLU A 165 0.28 11.37 -5.55
C GLU A 165 -0.81 10.32 -5.77
N PHE A 166 -0.91 9.40 -4.83
CA PHE A 166 -1.97 8.41 -4.73
C PHE A 166 -3.18 9.04 -4.05
N GLN A 167 -4.32 8.92 -4.72
CA GLN A 167 -5.60 9.38 -4.19
C GLN A 167 -6.36 8.22 -3.55
N ALA A 168 -7.28 8.51 -2.63
CA ALA A 168 -8.24 7.52 -2.14
C ALA A 168 -8.96 6.86 -3.32
N ILE A 169 -9.12 5.53 -3.28
CA ILE A 169 -9.75 4.80 -4.37
C ILE A 169 -11.25 5.12 -4.40
N SER A 170 -11.82 5.32 -5.59
CA SER A 170 -13.24 5.65 -5.71
C SER A 170 -14.13 4.52 -5.18
N GLN A 171 -15.32 4.86 -4.67
CA GLN A 171 -16.27 3.83 -4.19
C GLN A 171 -16.63 2.82 -5.27
N ALA A 172 -16.79 3.27 -6.53
CA ALA A 172 -17.08 2.39 -7.66
C ALA A 172 -15.94 1.39 -7.93
N ASP A 173 -14.69 1.86 -7.82
CA ASP A 173 -13.49 1.05 -7.96
C ASP A 173 -13.36 0.03 -6.82
N ILE A 174 -13.62 0.44 -5.56
CA ILE A 174 -13.64 -0.49 -4.42
C ILE A 174 -14.74 -1.55 -4.61
N LEU A 175 -15.94 -1.15 -5.04
CA LEU A 175 -17.04 -2.09 -5.31
C LEU A 175 -16.65 -3.12 -6.39
N SER A 176 -16.00 -2.67 -7.47
CA SER A 176 -15.47 -3.55 -8.52
C SER A 176 -14.42 -4.53 -7.98
N LEU A 177 -13.52 -4.05 -7.11
CA LEU A 177 -12.52 -4.88 -6.44
C LEU A 177 -13.15 -5.96 -5.55
N LEU A 178 -14.16 -5.60 -4.74
CA LEU A 178 -14.88 -6.54 -3.87
C LEU A 178 -15.60 -7.62 -4.67
N ARG A 179 -16.29 -7.24 -5.76
CA ARG A 179 -16.94 -8.19 -6.67
C ARG A 179 -15.93 -9.11 -7.36
N SER A 180 -14.77 -8.58 -7.73
CA SER A 180 -13.68 -9.39 -8.30
C SER A 180 -13.17 -10.41 -7.27
N ALA A 181 -13.03 -10.02 -6.00
CA ALA A 181 -12.63 -10.96 -4.94
C ALA A 181 -13.67 -12.06 -4.68
N LEU A 182 -14.95 -11.79 -4.87
CA LEU A 182 -16.02 -12.79 -4.71
C LEU A 182 -16.12 -13.77 -5.88
N THR A 183 -15.64 -13.38 -7.06
CA THR A 183 -15.76 -14.19 -8.29
C THR A 183 -14.46 -14.89 -8.69
N ASP A 184 -13.31 -14.44 -8.18
CA ASP A 184 -12.01 -15.08 -8.43
C ASP A 184 -11.94 -16.45 -7.71
N HIS A 185 -11.90 -17.53 -8.48
CA HIS A 185 -11.85 -18.92 -7.99
C HIS A 185 -10.48 -19.32 -7.42
N ASP A 186 -9.40 -18.67 -7.86
CA ASP A 186 -8.03 -19.06 -7.53
C ASP A 186 -7.52 -18.33 -6.28
N ARG A 187 -7.83 -17.03 -6.17
CA ARG A 187 -7.30 -16.13 -5.14
C ARG A 187 -8.37 -15.63 -4.18
N GLY A 188 -9.61 -15.59 -4.64
CA GLY A 188 -10.75 -15.01 -3.95
C GLY A 188 -11.62 -16.04 -3.25
N PHE A 189 -12.93 -15.77 -3.27
CA PHE A 189 -13.97 -16.62 -2.70
C PHE A 189 -14.87 -17.26 -3.77
N GLY A 190 -14.49 -17.23 -5.05
CA GLY A 190 -15.32 -17.78 -6.13
C GLY A 190 -15.64 -19.27 -5.99
N ALA A 191 -14.82 -20.03 -5.28
CA ALA A 191 -15.06 -21.45 -4.98
C ALA A 191 -16.07 -21.69 -3.84
N LYS A 192 -16.41 -20.67 -3.05
CA LYS A 192 -17.40 -20.79 -1.96
C LYS A 192 -18.79 -20.40 -2.46
N PRO A 193 -19.84 -21.19 -2.19
CA PRO A 193 -21.21 -20.86 -2.56
C PRO A 193 -21.80 -19.77 -1.65
N ILE A 194 -21.36 -18.52 -1.83
CA ILE A 194 -21.82 -17.37 -1.03
C ILE A 194 -22.76 -16.52 -1.87
N LYS A 195 -23.97 -16.28 -1.36
CA LYS A 195 -24.87 -15.26 -1.92
C LYS A 195 -24.51 -13.92 -1.29
N VAL A 196 -24.44 -12.85 -2.06
CA VAL A 196 -24.03 -11.53 -1.54
C VAL A 196 -25.09 -10.50 -1.87
N ASP A 197 -25.48 -9.74 -0.86
CA ASP A 197 -26.33 -8.57 -1.04
C ASP A 197 -25.50 -7.40 -1.61
N ASP A 198 -26.01 -6.75 -2.66
CA ASP A 198 -25.32 -5.63 -3.30
C ASP A 198 -25.19 -4.43 -2.35
N ASP A 199 -26.17 -4.24 -1.45
CA ASP A 199 -26.14 -3.16 -0.48
C ASP A 199 -25.06 -3.39 0.60
N ALA A 200 -24.74 -4.65 0.92
CA ALA A 200 -23.63 -4.99 1.78
C ALA A 200 -22.28 -4.57 1.17
N LEU A 201 -22.09 -4.78 -0.14
CA LEU A 201 -20.86 -4.39 -0.83
C LEU A 201 -20.75 -2.87 -0.99
N LYS A 202 -21.86 -2.18 -1.30
CA LYS A 202 -21.89 -0.70 -1.34
C LYS A 202 -21.52 -0.12 0.02
N PHE A 203 -22.07 -0.67 1.10
CA PHE A 203 -21.75 -0.25 2.45
C PHE A 203 -20.26 -0.40 2.76
N LEU A 204 -19.64 -1.54 2.44
CA LEU A 204 -18.19 -1.72 2.61
C LEU A 204 -17.37 -0.72 1.78
N ALA A 205 -17.79 -0.49 0.52
CA ALA A 205 -17.11 0.45 -0.37
C ALA A 205 -17.17 1.90 0.15
N GLU A 206 -18.25 2.27 0.81
CA GLU A 206 -18.41 3.59 1.45
C GLU A 206 -17.56 3.71 2.72
N VAL A 207 -17.69 2.77 3.67
CA VAL A 207 -17.07 2.88 5.01
C VAL A 207 -15.54 2.71 4.99
N CYS A 208 -14.99 2.09 3.95
CA CYS A 208 -13.55 1.92 3.81
C CYS A 208 -12.82 3.17 3.33
N ASP A 209 -13.52 4.22 2.91
CA ASP A 209 -12.96 5.54 2.56
C ASP A 209 -11.78 5.44 1.56
N GLY A 210 -11.95 4.58 0.56
CA GLY A 210 -10.96 4.36 -0.50
C GLY A 210 -9.72 3.54 -0.13
N ASP A 211 -9.70 2.88 1.04
CA ASP A 211 -8.69 1.89 1.43
C ASP A 211 -9.08 0.48 0.96
N ALA A 212 -8.42 -0.01 -0.10
CA ALA A 212 -8.66 -1.34 -0.66
C ALA A 212 -8.26 -2.49 0.28
N ARG A 213 -7.21 -2.31 1.10
CA ARG A 213 -6.77 -3.34 2.04
C ARG A 213 -7.86 -3.53 3.10
N ARG A 214 -8.37 -2.43 3.66
CA ARG A 214 -9.45 -2.44 4.65
C ARG A 214 -10.72 -3.06 4.08
N ALA A 215 -11.10 -2.71 2.85
CA ALA A 215 -12.27 -3.29 2.18
C ALA A 215 -12.17 -4.81 2.01
N LEU A 216 -11.03 -5.31 1.51
CA LEU A 216 -10.80 -6.74 1.35
C LEU A 216 -10.72 -7.48 2.69
N THR A 217 -10.13 -6.87 3.72
CA THR A 217 -10.09 -7.45 5.07
C THR A 217 -11.48 -7.54 5.70
N ALA A 218 -12.32 -6.50 5.56
CA ALA A 218 -13.70 -6.55 6.06
C ALA A 218 -14.50 -7.64 5.34
N LEU A 219 -14.40 -7.72 4.01
CA LEU A 219 -15.03 -8.79 3.23
C LEU A 219 -14.56 -10.17 3.69
N GLU A 220 -13.26 -10.36 3.91
CA GLU A 220 -12.71 -11.63 4.41
C GLU A 220 -13.27 -12.01 5.78
N ILE A 221 -13.29 -11.07 6.73
CA ILE A 221 -13.84 -11.32 8.07
C ILE A 221 -15.30 -11.74 7.98
N GLY A 222 -16.13 -10.97 7.26
CA GLY A 222 -17.55 -11.25 7.18
C GLY A 222 -17.86 -12.52 6.38
N VAL A 223 -17.05 -12.90 5.39
CA VAL A 223 -17.21 -14.17 4.67
C VAL A 223 -16.79 -15.36 5.54
N LEU A 224 -15.71 -15.23 6.32
CA LEU A 224 -15.21 -16.30 7.17
C LEU A 224 -16.02 -16.50 8.44
N SER A 225 -16.81 -15.52 8.88
CA SER A 225 -17.71 -15.63 10.03
C SER A 225 -19.02 -16.37 9.70
N LEU A 226 -19.29 -16.67 8.42
CA LEU A 226 -20.46 -17.41 7.98
C LEU A 226 -20.31 -18.90 8.31
N THR A 227 -21.37 -19.50 8.89
CA THR A 227 -21.32 -20.87 9.42
C THR A 227 -21.96 -21.93 8.54
N ASP A 228 -22.73 -21.55 7.50
CA ASP A 228 -23.61 -22.47 6.76
C ASP A 228 -23.21 -22.66 5.29
N GLU A 229 -23.59 -23.80 4.68
CA GLU A 229 -23.26 -24.13 3.28
C GLU A 229 -23.98 -23.24 2.24
N GLU A 230 -25.10 -22.59 2.60
CA GLU A 230 -25.77 -21.57 1.79
C GLU A 230 -25.79 -20.20 2.50
N SER A 231 -24.61 -19.71 2.84
CA SER A 231 -24.51 -18.46 3.58
C SER A 231 -24.71 -17.21 2.72
N VAL A 232 -25.49 -16.27 3.25
CA VAL A 232 -25.75 -14.97 2.64
C VAL A 232 -24.91 -13.90 3.34
N PHE A 233 -24.07 -13.19 2.60
CA PHE A 233 -23.37 -12.00 3.07
C PHE A 233 -24.32 -10.81 3.03
N THR A 234 -24.97 -10.52 4.16
CA THR A 234 -25.96 -9.45 4.32
C THR A 234 -25.31 -8.13 4.74
N LEU A 235 -26.10 -7.04 4.72
CA LEU A 235 -25.68 -5.75 5.25
C LEU A 235 -25.27 -5.82 6.74
N GLU A 236 -25.95 -6.63 7.55
CA GLU A 236 -25.64 -6.83 8.96
C GLU A 236 -24.26 -7.48 9.14
N VAL A 237 -23.98 -8.54 8.39
CA VAL A 237 -22.64 -9.18 8.37
C VAL A 237 -21.56 -8.18 7.96
N ALA A 238 -21.83 -7.35 6.94
CA ALA A 238 -20.90 -6.31 6.52
C ALA A 238 -20.63 -5.28 7.63
N GLN A 239 -21.66 -4.86 8.36
CA GLN A 239 -21.55 -3.92 9.49
C GLN A 239 -20.74 -4.50 10.65
N GLU A 240 -20.91 -5.77 10.97
CA GLU A 240 -20.14 -6.46 12.02
C GLU A 240 -18.69 -6.71 11.61
N SER A 241 -18.45 -6.94 10.31
CA SER A 241 -17.11 -7.22 9.78
C SER A 241 -16.16 -6.03 9.81
N ILE A 242 -16.70 -4.81 9.88
CA ILE A 242 -15.90 -3.59 9.87
C ILE A 242 -15.73 -3.05 11.29
N GLN A 243 -14.50 -3.10 11.80
CA GLN A 243 -14.17 -2.33 12.99
C GLN A 243 -14.22 -0.84 12.62
N LYS A 244 -15.05 -0.08 13.34
CA LYS A 244 -15.06 1.39 13.24
C LYS A 244 -13.64 1.87 13.53
N LYS A 245 -13.16 2.80 12.71
CA LYS A 245 -11.88 3.49 12.93
C LYS A 245 -11.95 4.07 14.34
N ALA A 246 -11.21 3.51 15.30
CA ALA A 246 -10.84 4.28 16.47
C ALA A 246 -10.12 5.49 15.89
N ILE A 247 -10.60 6.70 16.20
CA ILE A 247 -9.92 7.92 15.80
C ILE A 247 -8.53 7.81 16.44
N GLN A 248 -7.55 7.42 15.63
CA GLN A 248 -6.19 7.21 16.06
C GLN A 248 -5.57 8.60 16.09
N TYR A 249 -5.93 9.38 17.11
CA TYR A 249 -5.14 10.53 17.47
C TYR A 249 -3.72 10.01 17.77
N GLY A 250 -2.74 10.41 16.95
CA GLY A 250 -1.34 10.14 17.27
C GLY A 250 -1.00 10.74 18.64
N ALA A 251 0.02 10.23 19.34
CA ALA A 251 0.45 10.80 20.62
C ALA A 251 0.71 12.32 20.50
N ASP A 252 1.34 12.75 19.39
CA ASP A 252 1.58 14.16 19.11
C ASP A 252 0.30 14.94 18.77
N GLU A 253 -0.64 14.35 18.03
CA GLU A 253 -1.92 14.97 17.69
C GLU A 253 -2.86 15.09 18.90
N HIS A 254 -2.77 14.17 19.87
CA HIS A 254 -3.43 14.30 21.16
C HIS A 254 -2.88 15.50 21.94
N TYR A 255 -1.54 15.68 21.95
CA TYR A 255 -0.93 16.83 22.58
C TYR A 255 -1.29 18.13 21.86
N ASP A 256 -1.32 18.13 20.53
CA ASP A 256 -1.68 19.31 19.74
C ASP A 256 -3.16 19.66 19.88
N ALA A 257 -4.07 18.69 19.84
CA ALA A 257 -5.50 18.91 20.08
C ALA A 257 -5.78 19.35 21.52
N ALA A 258 -5.16 18.72 22.52
CA ALA A 258 -5.28 19.15 23.92
C ALA A 258 -4.65 20.54 24.15
N SER A 259 -3.52 20.84 23.50
CA SER A 259 -2.86 22.14 23.54
C SER A 259 -3.71 23.22 22.88
N ALA A 260 -4.33 22.92 21.73
CA ALA A 260 -5.28 23.79 21.05
C ALA A 260 -6.52 24.03 21.91
N PHE A 261 -7.12 22.99 22.49
CA PHE A 261 -8.23 23.08 23.43
C PHE A 261 -7.90 23.96 24.65
N ILE A 262 -6.75 23.73 25.31
CA ILE A 262 -6.29 24.53 26.45
C ILE A 262 -6.04 26.00 26.05
N LYS A 263 -5.48 26.25 24.86
CA LYS A 263 -5.27 27.60 24.33
C LYS A 263 -6.59 28.29 24.00
N SER A 264 -7.57 27.57 23.44
CA SER A 264 -8.92 28.10 23.17
C SER A 264 -9.65 28.46 24.47
N MET A 265 -9.57 27.59 25.49
CA MET A 265 -10.09 27.92 26.83
C MET A 265 -9.37 29.13 27.45
N ARG A 266 -8.03 29.22 27.34
CA ARG A 266 -7.26 30.37 27.83
C ARG A 266 -7.56 31.65 27.06
N GLY A 267 -7.83 31.54 25.76
CA GLY A 267 -8.19 32.63 24.86
C GLY A 267 -9.66 33.03 24.94
N SER A 268 -10.46 32.35 25.77
CA SER A 268 -11.90 32.57 25.90
C SER A 268 -12.65 32.46 24.57
N ASP A 269 -12.24 31.53 23.70
CA ASP A 269 -12.90 31.20 22.43
C ASP A 269 -13.71 29.90 22.60
N PRO A 270 -15.02 29.99 22.91
CA PRO A 270 -15.86 28.83 23.18
C PRO A 270 -16.15 27.99 21.94
N ASP A 271 -16.22 28.60 20.76
CA ASP A 271 -16.48 27.89 19.50
C ASP A 271 -15.28 27.04 19.11
N ALA A 272 -14.07 27.59 19.24
CA ALA A 272 -12.85 26.83 19.06
C ALA A 272 -12.67 25.75 20.15
N ALA A 273 -13.04 26.02 21.40
CA ALA A 273 -12.96 25.03 22.47
C ALA A 273 -13.88 23.83 22.22
N ILE A 274 -15.11 24.05 21.71
CA ILE A 274 -16.02 22.97 21.33
C ILE A 274 -15.48 22.21 20.11
N TYR A 275 -14.86 22.91 19.14
CA TYR A 275 -14.29 22.28 17.95
C TYR A 275 -13.13 21.31 18.27
N TRP A 276 -12.33 21.61 19.29
CA TRP A 276 -11.17 20.80 19.70
C TRP A 276 -11.47 19.76 20.80
N MET A 277 -12.72 19.71 21.31
CA MET A 277 -13.19 18.73 22.31
C MET A 277 -13.66 17.44 21.65
#